data_AF-A0A7I8C8U9-F1
#
_entry.id   AF-A0A7I8C8U9-F1
#
_cell.length_a   1.000
_cell.length_b   1.000
_cell.length_c   1.000
_cell.angle_alpha   90.00
_cell.angle_beta   90.00
_cell.angle_gamma   90.00
#
_symmetry.space_group_name_H-M   'P 1'
#
loop_
_entity.id
_entity.type
_entity.pdbx_description
1 polymer ?
#
loop_
_entity_poly.entity_id
_entity_poly.type
_entity_poly.pdbx_seq_one_letter_code
_entity_poly.pdbx_strand_id
1 'polypeptide(L)' 'MPIAGMQAFAALRAEGDSTYGARRAMLIEHRDAVLARIAELQTSLEAISDKIVFYETAEREASTGHIDNSYVKDSP' A
#
# COMPACT_ATOMS: atom_id res chain seq x y z
N MET A 1 -4.51 -17.70 -2.46
CA MET A 1 -3.52 -18.72 -2.86
C MET A 1 -3.38 -18.63 -4.38
N PRO A 2 -2.24 -19.02 -4.97
CA PRO A 2 -2.18 -19.28 -6.41
C PRO A 2 -3.16 -20.40 -6.80
N ILE A 3 -3.50 -20.49 -8.09
CA ILE A 3 -4.46 -21.48 -8.62
C ILE A 3 -4.08 -22.91 -8.21
N ALA A 4 -2.80 -23.25 -8.26
CA ALA A 4 -2.28 -24.55 -7.82
C ALA A 4 -2.61 -24.85 -6.34
N GLY A 5 -2.52 -23.84 -5.46
CA GLY A 5 -2.90 -23.98 -4.06
C GLY A 5 -4.41 -24.20 -3.87
N MET A 6 -5.24 -23.57 -4.71
CA MET A 6 -6.69 -23.81 -4.68
C MET A 6 -7.06 -25.21 -5.17
N GLN A 7 -6.36 -25.74 -6.17
CA GLN A 7 -6.54 -27.12 -6.65
C GLN A 7 -6.16 -28.14 -5.57
N ALA A 8 -5.02 -27.96 -4.91
CA ALA A 8 -4.60 -28.82 -3.79
C ALA A 8 -5.60 -28.77 -2.63
N PHE A 9 -6.12 -27.59 -2.30
CA PHE A 9 -7.16 -27.45 -1.28
C PHE A 9 -8.46 -28.16 -1.67
N ALA A 10 -8.87 -28.09 -2.95
CA ALA A 10 -10.04 -28.78 -3.47
C ALA A 10 -9.89 -30.30 -3.40
N ALA A 11 -8.71 -30.83 -3.74
CA ALA A 11 -8.41 -32.25 -3.60
C ALA A 11 -8.54 -32.72 -2.15
N LEU A 12 -7.96 -31.98 -1.19
CA LEU A 12 -8.10 -32.28 0.23
C LEU A 12 -9.55 -32.21 0.71
N ARG A 13 -10.37 -31.29 0.18
CA ARG A 13 -11.81 -31.26 0.52
C ARG A 13 -12.53 -32.54 0.07
N ALA A 14 -12.20 -33.05 -1.11
CA ALA A 14 -12.85 -34.25 -1.67
C ALA A 14 -12.53 -35.51 -0.85
N GLU A 15 -11.36 -35.56 -0.22
CA GLU A 15 -10.91 -36.68 0.62
C GLU A 15 -11.60 -36.72 2.01
N GLY A 16 -12.25 -35.63 2.43
CA GLY A 16 -13.15 -35.61 3.58
C GLY A 16 -12.50 -35.17 4.91
N ASP A 17 -13.05 -35.65 6.03
CA ASP A 17 -12.80 -35.09 7.36
C ASP A 17 -11.37 -35.31 7.88
N SER A 18 -10.68 -36.35 7.40
CA SER A 18 -9.28 -36.62 7.76
C SER A 18 -8.32 -35.47 7.37
N THR A 19 -8.72 -34.62 6.42
CA THR A 19 -7.86 -33.54 5.90
C THR A 19 -8.08 -32.18 6.55
N TYR A 20 -8.91 -32.06 7.59
CA TYR A 20 -9.17 -30.76 8.24
C TYR A 20 -7.88 -30.07 8.70
N GLY A 21 -6.92 -30.82 9.27
CA GLY A 21 -5.63 -30.28 9.69
C GLY A 21 -4.84 -29.68 8.53
N ALA A 22 -4.73 -30.41 7.42
CA ALA A 22 -4.02 -29.96 6.23
C ALA A 22 -4.68 -28.74 5.58
N ARG A 23 -6.02 -28.76 5.44
CA ARG A 23 -6.78 -27.60 4.92
C ARG A 23 -6.60 -26.36 5.79
N ARG A 24 -6.60 -26.51 7.12
CA ARG A 24 -6.35 -25.41 8.06
C ARG A 24 -4.95 -24.85 7.91
N ALA A 25 -3.93 -25.71 7.78
CA ALA A 25 -2.55 -25.26 7.59
C ALA A 25 -2.39 -24.41 6.33
N MET A 26 -2.96 -24.86 5.19
CA MET A 26 -2.94 -24.09 3.94
C MET A 26 -3.62 -22.72 4.06
N LEU A 27 -4.71 -22.62 4.82
CA LEU A 27 -5.40 -21.35 5.05
C LEU A 27 -4.59 -20.41 5.94
N ILE A 28 -3.91 -20.93 6.96
CA ILE A 28 -3.01 -20.13 7.82
C ILE A 28 -1.86 -19.58 7.01
N GLU A 29 -1.17 -20.44 6.24
CA GLU A 29 -0.07 -20.03 5.38
C GLU A 29 -0.52 -18.95 4.38
N HIS A 30 -1.69 -19.15 3.75
CA HIS A 30 -2.22 -18.16 2.83
C HIS A 30 -2.55 -16.83 3.52
N ARG A 31 -3.17 -16.88 4.70
CA ARG A 31 -3.47 -15.67 5.48
C ARG A 31 -2.19 -14.91 5.82
N ASP A 32 -1.16 -15.61 6.27
CA ASP A 32 0.10 -14.98 6.67
C ASP A 32 0.80 -14.34 5.46
N ALA A 33 0.75 -14.98 4.29
CA ALA A 33 1.23 -14.39 3.04
C ALA A 33 0.44 -13.13 2.61
N VAL A 34 -0.89 -13.12 2.81
CA VAL A 34 -1.72 -11.94 2.54
C VAL A 34 -1.37 -10.79 3.49
N LEU A 35 -1.18 -11.08 4.78
CA LEU A 35 -0.78 -10.08 5.76
C LEU A 35 0.57 -9.46 5.43
N ALA A 36 1.55 -10.28 5.03
CA ALA A 36 2.85 -9.79 4.58
C ALA A 36 2.71 -8.84 3.38
N ARG A 37 1.88 -9.22 2.38
CA ARG A 37 1.64 -8.37 1.21
C ARG A 37 0.93 -7.06 1.56
N ILE A 38 -0.01 -7.09 2.51
CA ILE A 38 -0.67 -5.88 3.01
C ILE A 38 0.35 -4.94 3.65
N ALA A 39 1.25 -5.46 4.49
CA ALA A 39 2.28 -4.66 5.13
C ALA A 39 3.19 -3.96 4.09
N GLU A 40 3.64 -4.67 3.06
CA GLU A 40 4.43 -4.09 1.97
C GLU A 40 3.69 -2.96 1.23
N LEU A 41 2.39 -3.16 0.98
CA LEU A 41 1.54 -2.16 0.32
C LEU A 41 1.32 -0.94 1.22
N GLN A 42 1.18 -1.14 2.53
CA GLN A 42 1.06 -0.05 3.50
C GLN A 42 2.34 0.80 3.56
N THR A 43 3.52 0.18 3.58
CA THR A 43 4.80 0.91 3.50
C THR A 43 4.92 1.68 2.19
N SER A 44 4.51 1.09 1.08
CA SER A 44 4.53 1.78 -0.22
C SER A 44 3.57 2.97 -0.23
N LEU A 45 2.39 2.81 0.36
CA LEU A 45 1.39 3.87 0.46
C LEU A 45 1.91 5.04 1.30
N GLU A 46 2.53 4.77 2.46
CA GLU A 46 3.14 5.80 3.32
C GLU A 46 4.17 6.64 2.54
N ALA A 47 5.09 5.98 1.82
CA ALA A 47 6.08 6.68 1.01
C ALA A 47 5.47 7.54 -0.12
N ILE A 48 4.33 7.12 -0.69
CA ILE A 48 3.59 7.90 -1.69
C ILE A 48 2.91 9.10 -1.01
N SER A 49 2.27 8.89 0.14
CA SER A 49 1.63 9.95 0.91
C SER A 49 2.62 11.04 1.33
N ASP A 50 3.81 10.66 1.80
CA ASP A 50 4.88 11.62 2.16
C ASP A 50 5.30 12.47 0.96
N LYS A 51 5.46 11.84 -0.21
CA LYS A 51 5.77 12.56 -1.46
C LYS A 51 4.68 13.55 -1.83
N ILE A 52 3.41 13.18 -1.68
CA ILE A 52 2.29 14.08 -1.97
C ILE A 52 2.38 15.32 -1.07
N VAL A 53 2.53 15.15 0.25
CA VAL A 53 2.66 16.28 1.20
C VAL A 53 3.85 17.18 0.85
N PHE A 54 4.99 16.58 0.47
CA PHE A 54 6.17 17.31 0.03
C PHE A 54 5.85 18.17 -1.20
N TYR A 55 5.25 17.60 -2.24
CA TYR A 55 4.92 18.35 -3.46
C TYR A 55 3.84 19.40 -3.24
N GLU A 56 2.82 19.13 -2.44
CA GLU A 56 1.82 20.15 -2.05
C GLU A 56 2.46 21.35 -1.35
N THR A 57 3.48 21.10 -0.52
CA THR A 57 4.22 22.18 0.17
C THR A 57 5.06 22.97 -0.81
N ALA A 58 5.80 22.28 -1.68
CA ALA A 58 6.61 22.92 -2.73
C ALA A 58 5.75 23.77 -3.69
N GLU A 59 4.56 23.29 -4.07
CA GLU A 59 3.60 24.04 -4.90
C GLU A 59 3.11 25.32 -4.22
N ARG A 60 2.78 25.25 -2.92
CA ARG A 60 2.36 26.43 -2.14
C ARG A 60 3.47 27.46 -2.01
N GLU A 61 4.70 27.02 -1.75
CA GLU A 61 5.87 27.90 -1.64
C GLU A 61 6.18 28.58 -2.98
N ALA A 62 6.15 27.82 -4.08
CA ALA A 62 6.34 28.35 -5.43
C ALA A 62 5.27 29.39 -5.80
N SER A 63 4.02 29.18 -5.37
CA SER A 63 2.90 30.11 -5.61
C SER A 63 2.98 31.37 -4.75
N THR A 64 3.51 31.26 -3.53
CA THR A 64 3.66 32.38 -2.58
C THR A 64 4.88 33.24 -2.93
N GLY A 65 5.94 32.65 -3.46
CA GLY A 65 7.13 33.35 -3.96
C GLY A 65 6.91 34.21 -5.21
N HIS A 66 5.70 34.20 -5.80
CA HIS A 66 5.32 35.05 -6.93
C HIS A 66 4.62 36.36 -6.51
N ILE A 67 4.38 36.59 -5.21
CA ILE A 67 3.68 37.77 -4.70
C ILE A 67 4.59 38.55 -3.76
N ASP A 68 5.59 39.26 -4.31
CA ASP A 68 6.00 40.62 -3.89
C ASP A 68 7.30 41.03 -4.60
N ASN A 69 7.17 41.74 -5.73
CA ASN A 69 8.21 42.67 -6.19
C ASN A 69 7.55 43.80 -6.98
N SER A 70 6.68 44.57 -6.32
CA SER A 70 6.22 45.83 -6.90
C SER A 70 5.79 46.86 -5.84
N TYR A 71 6.60 47.13 -4.83
CA TYR A 71 6.52 48.38 -4.05
C TYR A 71 7.85 48.71 -3.36
N VAL A 72 8.85 49.21 -4.09
CA VAL A 72 9.71 50.33 -3.66
C VAL A 72 10.28 50.98 -4.93
N LYS A 73 9.65 52.05 -5.40
CA LYS A 73 10.41 53.08 -6.12
C LYS A 73 10.13 54.38 -5.40
N ASP A 74 11.06 54.71 -4.52
CA ASP A 74 11.12 56.00 -3.84
C ASP A 74 11.03 57.15 -4.86
N SER A 75 10.26 58.15 -4.46
CA SER A 75 10.18 59.50 -5.03
C SER A 75 11.56 60.14 -5.21
N PRO A 76 11.66 61.13 -6.11
CA PRO A 76 11.48 62.52 -5.66
C PRO A 76 10.15 63.15 -6.08
#